data_AF-A0A7V6Q3V5-F1
#
_entry.id   AF-A0A7V6Q3V5-F1
#
_cell.length_a   1.000
_cell.length_b   1.000
_cell.length_c   1.000
_cell.angle_alpha   90.00
_cell.angle_beta   90.00
_cell.angle_gamma   90.00
#
_symmetry.space_group_name_H-M   'P 1'
#
loop_
_entity.id
_entity.type
_entity.pdbx_description
1 polymer ?
#
loop_
_entity_poly.entity_id
_entity_poly.type
_entity_poly.pdbx_seq_one_letter_code
_entity_poly.pdbx_strand_id
1 'polypeptide(L)'
;MLVKCSSHVEFKRFLQQQIPLLWAVDSERLESFSRSLIKVWFLNLDPAIPLLSRCFSSMGRPVLYDPVCILKSCVLMLDLGYHSVTDWVKALRSDDILAVLSGFEPHKTPGVGTFYDFFDRLWLEDRRSRIKRWRKLRSPIRKPGKKFKTGQKQPVKHPGAVGKLCKRVKSGRLPFPLRAERLIQEIIARCFVDVSDHTGLIPDPLNLVLSGDGSSLRTGSSPDGVKVCDCRKKGIFNCNCKRRFSDPEASWGWDSYRNEYYYGYSPYVLTAASSVGELPMYIRLVQACRQIFNWCCFFS
;
A
#
# COMPACT_ATOMS: atom_id res chain seq x y z
N MET A 1 -22.22 1.11 9.30
CA MET A 1 -22.03 0.72 10.72
C MET A 1 -21.05 -0.43 10.83
N LEU A 2 -20.00 -0.29 11.65
CA LEU A 2 -19.14 -1.42 12.03
C LEU A 2 -19.90 -2.32 12.99
N VAL A 3 -19.92 -3.63 12.73
CA VAL A 3 -20.61 -4.62 13.58
C VAL A 3 -19.64 -5.29 14.54
N LYS A 4 -18.50 -5.75 14.01
CA LYS A 4 -17.50 -6.50 14.75
C LYS A 4 -16.10 -6.25 14.18
N CYS A 5 -15.12 -6.20 15.07
CA CYS A 5 -13.71 -6.45 14.80
C CYS A 5 -13.28 -7.58 15.73
N SER A 6 -12.96 -8.74 15.16
CA SER A 6 -12.59 -9.93 15.91
C SER A 6 -11.14 -9.82 16.37
N SER A 7 -10.92 -10.13 17.63
CA SER A 7 -9.59 -10.26 18.20
C SER A 7 -8.83 -11.45 17.61
N HIS A 8 -7.52 -11.44 17.78
CA HIS A 8 -6.64 -12.52 17.36
C HIS A 8 -6.94 -13.82 18.12
N VAL A 9 -7.39 -13.72 19.37
CA VAL A 9 -7.85 -14.86 20.18
C VAL A 9 -9.12 -15.48 19.58
N GLU A 10 -10.11 -14.66 19.20
CA GLU A 10 -11.32 -15.16 18.52
C GLU A 10 -10.98 -15.80 17.18
N PHE A 11 -10.06 -15.22 16.42
CA PHE A 11 -9.58 -15.81 15.16
C PHE A 11 -8.90 -17.16 15.37
N LYS A 12 -8.05 -17.32 16.40
CA LYS A 12 -7.45 -18.61 16.74
C LYS A 12 -8.49 -19.66 17.10
N ARG A 13 -9.51 -19.29 17.89
CA ARG A 13 -10.63 -20.19 18.20
C ARG A 13 -11.40 -20.60 16.95
N PHE A 14 -11.64 -19.66 16.04
CA PHE A 14 -12.25 -19.97 14.75
C PHE A 14 -11.41 -20.99 13.95
N LEU A 15 -10.09 -20.78 13.84
CA LEU A 15 -9.20 -21.74 13.19
C LEU A 15 -9.22 -23.12 13.86
N GLN A 16 -9.18 -23.17 15.20
CA GLN A 16 -9.24 -24.43 15.95
C GLN A 16 -10.54 -25.22 15.70
N GLN A 17 -11.64 -24.53 15.39
CA GLN A 17 -12.91 -25.18 15.04
C GLN A 17 -12.93 -25.66 13.58
N GLN A 18 -12.36 -24.88 12.66
CA GLN A 18 -12.45 -25.16 11.22
C GLN A 18 -11.38 -26.11 10.69
N ILE A 19 -10.15 -26.04 11.23
CA ILE A 19 -9.02 -26.86 10.77
C ILE A 19 -9.31 -28.37 10.85
N PRO A 20 -9.89 -28.91 11.94
CA PRO A 20 -10.23 -30.34 11.99
C PRO A 20 -11.25 -30.76 10.92
N LEU A 21 -12.20 -29.88 10.59
CA LEU A 21 -13.19 -30.14 9.54
C LEU A 21 -12.53 -30.19 8.16
N LEU A 22 -11.62 -29.25 7.88
CA LEU A 22 -10.85 -29.24 6.64
C LEU A 22 -9.90 -30.45 6.54
N TRP A 23 -9.26 -30.81 7.65
CA TRP A 23 -8.36 -31.97 7.74
C TRP A 23 -9.09 -33.29 7.42
N ALA A 24 -10.34 -33.43 7.89
CA ALA A 24 -11.15 -34.61 7.62
C ALA A 24 -11.55 -34.74 6.14
N VAL A 25 -11.57 -33.64 5.39
CA VAL A 25 -11.92 -33.62 3.95
C VAL A 25 -10.69 -33.91 3.08
N ASP A 26 -9.58 -33.20 3.32
CA ASP A 26 -8.36 -33.32 2.51
C ASP A 26 -7.13 -32.87 3.32
N SER A 27 -6.52 -33.83 4.03
CA SER A 27 -5.36 -33.58 4.89
C SER A 27 -4.10 -33.20 4.11
N GLU A 28 -3.85 -33.84 2.96
CA GLU A 28 -2.67 -33.57 2.13
C GLU A 28 -2.70 -32.15 1.58
N ARG A 29 -3.86 -31.70 1.10
CA ARG A 29 -4.02 -30.33 0.64
C ARG A 29 -3.84 -29.34 1.78
N LEU A 30 -4.42 -29.58 2.95
CA LEU A 30 -4.25 -28.69 4.10
C LEU A 30 -2.79 -28.60 4.54
N GLU A 31 -2.05 -29.72 4.51
CA GLU A 31 -0.63 -29.76 4.81
C GLU A 31 0.20 -28.93 3.83
N SER A 32 -0.20 -28.86 2.55
CA SER A 32 0.41 -27.96 1.56
C SER A 32 0.30 -26.46 1.94
N PHE A 33 -0.68 -26.08 2.76
CA PHE A 33 -0.86 -24.72 3.29
C PHE A 33 -0.22 -24.51 4.67
N SER A 34 0.50 -25.48 5.23
CA SER A 34 1.11 -25.42 6.57
C SER A 34 1.90 -24.13 6.82
N ARG A 35 2.71 -23.68 5.85
CA ARG A 35 3.48 -22.43 5.96
C ARG A 35 2.60 -21.19 6.10
N SER A 36 1.56 -21.08 5.27
CA SER A 36 0.64 -19.95 5.32
C SER A 36 -0.25 -20.01 6.57
N LEU A 37 -0.64 -21.21 7.00
CA LEU A 37 -1.36 -21.44 8.26
C LEU A 37 -0.54 -20.93 9.46
N ILE A 38 0.75 -21.29 9.56
CA ILE A 38 1.65 -20.79 10.61
C ILE A 38 1.70 -19.25 10.57
N LYS A 39 1.86 -18.64 9.39
CA LYS A 39 1.91 -17.18 9.25
C LYS A 39 0.62 -16.53 9.77
N VAL A 40 -0.56 -16.98 9.34
CA VAL A 40 -1.82 -16.38 9.81
C VAL A 40 -2.09 -16.66 11.29
N TRP A 41 -1.61 -17.79 11.81
CA TRP A 41 -1.71 -18.13 13.23
C TRP A 41 -0.93 -17.15 14.12
N PHE A 42 0.24 -16.70 13.68
CA PHE A 42 1.06 -15.73 14.41
C PHE A 42 0.77 -14.27 14.05
N LEU A 43 0.07 -14.01 12.95
CA LEU A 43 -0.28 -12.66 12.50
C LEU A 43 -1.34 -12.03 13.43
N ASN A 44 -0.86 -11.33 14.45
CA ASN A 44 -1.69 -10.55 15.36
C ASN A 44 -1.97 -9.15 14.80
N LEU A 45 -3.23 -8.87 14.47
CA LEU A 45 -3.69 -7.59 13.94
C LEU A 45 -4.56 -6.82 14.95
N ASP A 46 -4.59 -7.23 16.23
CA ASP A 46 -5.32 -6.53 17.29
C ASP A 46 -4.95 -5.04 17.40
N PRO A 47 -3.67 -4.63 17.25
CA PRO A 47 -3.32 -3.22 17.26
C PRO A 47 -3.99 -2.40 16.13
N ALA A 48 -4.43 -3.03 15.04
CA ALA A 48 -5.16 -2.35 13.97
C ALA A 48 -6.63 -2.11 14.32
N ILE A 49 -7.24 -2.84 15.26
CA ILE A 49 -8.67 -2.73 15.60
C ILE A 49 -9.10 -1.29 15.91
N PRO A 50 -8.45 -0.54 16.82
CA PRO A 50 -8.86 0.85 17.10
C PRO A 50 -8.66 1.77 15.89
N LEU A 51 -7.66 1.50 15.05
CA LEU A 51 -7.37 2.29 13.84
C LEU A 51 -8.44 2.06 12.77
N LEU A 52 -8.74 0.79 12.48
CA LEU A 52 -9.76 0.37 11.52
C LEU A 52 -11.14 0.83 11.97
N SER A 53 -11.46 0.73 13.25
CA SER A 53 -12.78 1.11 13.78
C SER A 53 -13.13 2.57 13.48
N ARG A 54 -12.14 3.46 13.50
CA ARG A 54 -12.31 4.90 13.19
C ARG A 54 -12.69 5.17 11.73
N CYS A 55 -12.47 4.21 10.82
CA CYS A 55 -12.77 4.32 9.40
C CYS A 55 -14.22 3.96 9.05
N PHE A 56 -14.99 3.49 10.03
CA PHE A 56 -16.36 3.08 9.85
C PHE A 56 -17.29 3.99 10.65
N SER A 57 -18.38 4.42 10.01
CA SER A 57 -19.41 5.19 10.70
C SER A 57 -20.12 4.33 11.74
N SER A 58 -20.57 4.95 12.83
CA SER A 58 -21.49 4.36 13.81
C SER A 58 -22.91 4.14 13.24
N MET A 59 -23.23 4.76 12.10
CA MET A 59 -24.57 4.72 11.49
C MET A 59 -24.55 4.13 10.07
N GLY A 60 -25.73 3.86 9.52
CA GLY A 60 -25.92 3.33 8.16
C GLY A 60 -25.70 1.82 8.03
N ARG A 61 -25.71 1.31 6.79
CA ARG A 61 -25.67 -0.14 6.51
C ARG A 61 -24.54 -0.86 7.28
N PRO A 62 -24.84 -1.95 7.99
CA PRO A 62 -23.84 -2.80 8.63
C PRO A 62 -22.80 -3.28 7.63
N VAL A 63 -21.53 -3.22 7.98
CA VAL A 63 -20.47 -3.88 7.20
C VAL A 63 -20.63 -5.37 7.39
N LEU A 64 -20.70 -6.11 6.28
CA LEU A 64 -20.94 -7.56 6.29
C LEU A 64 -19.74 -8.38 6.74
N TYR A 65 -18.53 -7.85 6.52
CA TYR A 65 -17.28 -8.57 6.77
C TYR A 65 -16.39 -7.79 7.72
N ASP A 66 -15.75 -8.52 8.61
CA ASP A 66 -14.81 -7.99 9.59
C ASP A 66 -13.61 -7.31 8.89
N PRO A 67 -13.36 -6.01 9.13
CA PRO A 67 -12.22 -5.30 8.55
C PRO A 67 -10.86 -5.94 8.88
N VAL A 68 -10.72 -6.57 10.04
CA VAL A 68 -9.49 -7.27 10.45
C VAL A 68 -9.29 -8.53 9.59
N CYS A 69 -10.37 -9.28 9.31
CA CYS A 69 -10.31 -10.42 8.40
C CYS A 69 -10.01 -9.99 6.96
N ILE A 70 -10.56 -8.86 6.48
CA ILE A 70 -10.19 -8.32 5.16
C ILE A 70 -8.70 -7.97 5.12
N LEU A 71 -8.16 -7.30 6.14
CA LEU A 71 -6.73 -6.98 6.21
C LEU A 71 -5.87 -8.25 6.22
N LYS A 72 -6.23 -9.25 7.03
CA LYS A 72 -5.57 -10.55 7.06
C LYS A 72 -5.60 -11.25 5.71
N SER A 73 -6.76 -11.25 5.05
CA SER A 73 -6.94 -11.80 3.72
C SER A 73 -6.04 -11.11 2.68
N CYS A 74 -5.79 -9.80 2.82
CA CYS A 74 -4.84 -9.10 1.95
C CYS A 74 -3.39 -9.55 2.17
N VAL A 75 -3.00 -9.81 3.42
CA VAL A 75 -1.66 -10.35 3.74
C VAL A 75 -1.51 -11.76 3.16
N LEU A 76 -2.51 -12.63 3.36
CA LEU A 76 -2.53 -13.98 2.82
C LEU A 76 -2.54 -14.01 1.28
N MET A 77 -3.30 -13.11 0.65
CA MET A 77 -3.32 -12.94 -0.81
C MET A 77 -1.90 -12.72 -1.35
N LEU A 78 -1.15 -11.80 -0.73
CA LEU A 78 0.24 -11.51 -1.13
C LEU A 78 1.20 -12.65 -0.77
N ASP A 79 0.99 -13.31 0.37
CA ASP A 79 1.78 -14.48 0.79
C ASP A 79 1.74 -15.62 -0.24
N LEU A 80 0.56 -15.82 -0.85
CA LEU A 80 0.30 -16.84 -1.86
C LEU A 80 0.59 -16.36 -3.30
N GLY A 81 1.15 -15.15 -3.48
CA GLY A 81 1.53 -14.64 -4.79
C GLY A 81 0.38 -14.09 -5.65
N TYR A 82 -0.80 -13.85 -5.08
CA TYR A 82 -1.90 -13.20 -5.79
C TYR A 82 -1.69 -11.68 -5.81
N HIS A 83 -1.69 -11.09 -7.02
CA HIS A 83 -1.53 -9.65 -7.21
C HIS A 83 -2.80 -8.96 -7.76
N SER A 84 -3.90 -9.70 -7.87
CA SER A 84 -5.18 -9.25 -8.41
C SER A 84 -6.29 -9.57 -7.42
N VAL A 85 -7.00 -8.56 -6.93
CA VAL A 85 -8.17 -8.72 -6.04
C VAL A 85 -9.24 -9.57 -6.71
N THR A 86 -9.42 -9.43 -8.02
CA THR A 86 -10.41 -10.19 -8.78
C THR A 86 -10.10 -11.68 -8.75
N ASP A 87 -8.83 -12.05 -8.95
CA ASP A 87 -8.43 -13.45 -8.96
C ASP A 87 -8.39 -14.01 -7.54
N TRP A 88 -8.00 -13.21 -6.55
CA TRP A 88 -8.11 -13.57 -5.14
C TRP A 88 -9.54 -13.86 -4.70
N VAL A 89 -10.51 -13.02 -5.09
CA VAL A 89 -11.93 -13.25 -4.77
C VAL A 89 -12.46 -14.53 -5.43
N LYS A 90 -12.01 -14.88 -6.64
CA LYS A 90 -12.35 -16.15 -7.27
C LYS A 90 -11.77 -17.33 -6.48
N ALA A 91 -10.50 -17.23 -6.06
CA ALA A 91 -9.83 -18.24 -5.25
C ALA A 91 -10.54 -18.44 -3.90
N LEU A 92 -10.83 -17.36 -3.17
CA LEU A 92 -11.58 -17.40 -1.90
C LEU A 92 -12.93 -18.10 -2.01
N ARG A 93 -13.65 -17.90 -3.12
CA ARG A 93 -14.97 -18.52 -3.34
C ARG A 93 -14.91 -20.00 -3.68
N SER A 94 -13.79 -20.45 -4.23
CA SER A 94 -13.62 -21.82 -4.73
C SER A 94 -12.82 -22.72 -3.79
N ASP A 95 -12.16 -22.14 -2.79
CA ASP A 95 -11.30 -22.86 -1.86
C ASP A 95 -11.62 -22.50 -0.40
N ASP A 96 -12.17 -23.47 0.32
CA ASP A 96 -12.57 -23.31 1.72
C ASP A 96 -11.37 -23.14 2.66
N ILE A 97 -10.20 -23.68 2.32
CA ILE A 97 -8.96 -23.46 3.09
C ILE A 97 -8.60 -21.98 3.01
N LEU A 98 -8.64 -21.37 1.82
CA LEU A 98 -8.34 -19.95 1.67
C LEU A 98 -9.36 -19.05 2.38
N ALA A 99 -10.64 -19.42 2.36
CA ALA A 99 -11.69 -18.72 3.10
C ALA A 99 -11.42 -18.78 4.61
N VAL A 100 -11.16 -19.96 5.16
CA VAL A 100 -10.90 -20.18 6.59
C VAL A 100 -9.60 -19.49 7.04
N LEU A 101 -8.51 -19.62 6.31
CA LEU A 101 -7.24 -18.93 6.64
C LEU A 101 -7.38 -17.41 6.59
N SER A 102 -8.29 -16.87 5.77
CA SER A 102 -8.65 -15.45 5.74
C SER A 102 -9.56 -15.00 6.90
N GLY A 103 -10.15 -15.93 7.64
CA GLY A 103 -11.12 -15.66 8.71
C GLY A 103 -12.55 -15.50 8.23
N PHE A 104 -12.90 -16.11 7.09
CA PHE A 104 -14.26 -16.15 6.55
C PHE A 104 -14.82 -17.57 6.66
N GLU A 105 -16.15 -17.67 6.83
CA GLU A 105 -16.83 -18.95 6.69
C GLU A 105 -16.77 -19.43 5.23
N PRO A 106 -16.59 -20.75 5.00
CA PRO A 106 -16.74 -21.36 3.67
C PRO A 106 -17.99 -20.86 2.94
N HIS A 107 -17.84 -20.59 1.64
CA HIS A 107 -18.88 -20.02 0.76
C HIS A 107 -19.45 -18.64 1.14
N LYS A 108 -19.08 -18.06 2.29
CA LYS A 108 -19.45 -16.69 2.69
C LYS A 108 -18.23 -15.77 2.66
N THR A 109 -17.70 -15.56 1.46
CA THR A 109 -16.49 -14.75 1.25
C THR A 109 -16.79 -13.39 0.63
N PRO A 110 -16.00 -12.34 0.92
CA PRO A 110 -16.19 -11.01 0.36
C PRO A 110 -16.08 -10.95 -1.17
N GLY A 111 -16.77 -9.98 -1.77
CA GLY A 111 -16.66 -9.67 -3.20
C GLY A 111 -15.57 -8.65 -3.51
N VAL A 112 -15.28 -8.45 -4.80
CA VAL A 112 -14.28 -7.49 -5.28
C VAL A 112 -14.55 -6.06 -4.77
N GLY A 113 -15.82 -5.63 -4.80
CA GLY A 113 -16.22 -4.32 -4.28
C GLY A 113 -15.92 -4.14 -2.80
N THR A 114 -16.03 -5.20 -1.98
CA THR A 114 -15.75 -5.15 -0.54
C THR A 114 -14.27 -4.83 -0.27
N PHE A 115 -13.34 -5.43 -1.01
CA PHE A 115 -11.91 -5.14 -0.89
C PHE A 115 -11.59 -3.70 -1.32
N TYR A 116 -12.14 -3.22 -2.44
CA TYR A 116 -11.89 -1.85 -2.88
C TYR A 116 -12.53 -0.80 -1.97
N ASP A 117 -13.71 -1.09 -1.40
CA ASP A 117 -14.32 -0.23 -0.37
C ASP A 117 -13.47 -0.21 0.90
N PHE A 118 -12.84 -1.33 1.27
CA PHE A 118 -11.90 -1.39 2.38
C PHE A 118 -10.64 -0.56 2.10
N PHE A 119 -10.04 -0.68 0.91
CA PHE A 119 -8.89 0.14 0.51
C PHE A 119 -9.23 1.63 0.48
N ASP A 120 -10.43 1.98 0.03
CA ASP A 120 -10.90 3.37 0.01
C ASP A 120 -10.93 3.98 1.41
N ARG A 121 -11.37 3.20 2.40
CA ARG A 121 -11.44 3.61 3.82
C ARG A 121 -10.06 3.76 4.46
N LEU A 122 -9.07 3.00 3.99
CA LEU A 122 -7.68 3.14 4.44
C LEU A 122 -6.98 4.38 3.88
N TRP A 123 -7.53 4.98 2.82
CA TRP A 123 -6.97 6.16 2.16
C TRP A 123 -7.62 7.43 2.71
N LEU A 124 -6.89 8.19 3.54
CA LEU A 124 -7.43 9.37 4.25
C LEU A 124 -7.67 10.60 3.35
N GLU A 125 -7.48 10.49 2.04
CA GLU A 125 -7.83 11.58 1.13
C GLU A 125 -9.34 11.72 0.98
N ASP A 126 -9.87 12.95 1.09
CA ASP A 126 -11.27 13.22 0.80
C ASP A 126 -11.66 12.73 -0.60
N ARG A 127 -12.70 11.88 -0.65
CA ARG A 127 -13.19 11.26 -1.88
C ARG A 127 -13.64 12.30 -2.91
N ARG A 128 -14.28 13.40 -2.49
CA ARG A 128 -14.73 14.45 -3.42
C ARG A 128 -13.54 15.14 -4.08
N SER A 129 -12.51 15.45 -3.31
CA SER A 129 -11.24 16.03 -3.76
C SER A 129 -10.53 15.10 -4.74
N ARG A 130 -10.46 13.80 -4.43
CA ARG A 130 -9.88 12.79 -5.33
C ARG A 130 -10.65 12.67 -6.65
N ILE A 131 -11.98 12.63 -6.60
CA ILE A 131 -12.83 12.60 -7.80
C ILE A 131 -12.64 13.87 -8.64
N LYS A 132 -12.62 15.05 -8.01
CA LYS A 132 -12.37 16.32 -8.70
C LYS A 132 -11.01 16.31 -9.39
N ARG A 133 -9.99 15.76 -8.73
CA ARG A 133 -8.64 15.60 -9.30
C ARG A 133 -8.64 14.66 -10.51
N TRP A 134 -9.34 13.54 -10.44
CA TRP A 134 -9.48 12.56 -11.53
C TRP A 134 -10.27 13.08 -12.73
N ARG A 135 -11.29 13.93 -12.50
CA ARG A 135 -12.10 14.54 -13.57
C ARG A 135 -11.41 15.73 -14.24
N LYS A 136 -10.42 16.34 -13.58
CA LYS A 136 -9.70 17.51 -14.10
C LYS A 136 -8.94 17.14 -15.37
N LEU A 137 -9.26 17.81 -16.48
CA LEU A 137 -8.51 17.68 -17.73
C LEU A 137 -7.12 18.35 -17.60
N ARG A 138 -6.08 17.65 -18.04
CA ARG A 138 -4.68 18.10 -17.95
C ARG A 138 -4.00 18.04 -19.31
N SER A 139 -2.96 18.82 -19.51
CA SER A 139 -2.14 18.73 -20.71
C SER A 139 -1.37 17.40 -20.74
N PRO A 140 -1.07 16.85 -21.93
CA PRO A 140 -0.22 15.66 -22.07
C PRO A 140 1.11 15.82 -21.36
N ILE A 141 1.56 14.76 -20.67
CA ILE A 141 2.81 14.81 -19.91
C ILE A 141 3.94 14.30 -20.80
N ARG A 142 4.70 15.24 -21.39
CA ARG A 142 5.82 14.89 -22.28
C ARG A 142 6.96 14.25 -21.50
N LYS A 143 7.54 13.21 -22.11
CA LYS A 143 8.78 12.59 -21.65
C LYS A 143 9.91 13.63 -21.68
N PRO A 144 10.70 13.79 -20.61
CA PRO A 144 11.82 14.71 -20.63
C PRO A 144 12.86 14.32 -21.69
N GLY A 145 13.43 15.30 -22.39
CA GLY A 145 14.42 15.06 -23.45
C GLY A 145 15.86 14.86 -22.95
N LYS A 146 16.21 15.42 -21.78
CA LYS A 146 17.56 15.32 -21.22
C LYS A 146 17.81 13.91 -20.68
N LYS A 147 18.76 13.18 -21.25
CA LYS A 147 19.27 11.93 -20.66
C LYS A 147 20.39 12.23 -19.66
N PHE A 148 20.50 11.43 -18.62
CA PHE A 148 21.60 11.51 -17.66
C PHE A 148 22.66 10.45 -18.00
N LYS A 149 23.90 10.66 -17.55
CA LYS A 149 24.97 9.65 -17.68
C LYS A 149 24.67 8.42 -16.81
N THR A 150 25.29 7.29 -17.13
CA THR A 150 25.15 6.06 -16.35
C THR A 150 25.48 6.31 -14.87
N GLY A 151 24.58 5.91 -13.97
CA GLY A 151 24.72 6.13 -12.52
C GLY A 151 24.43 7.55 -12.04
N GLN A 152 24.14 8.50 -12.94
CA GLN A 152 23.83 9.88 -12.55
C GLN A 152 22.37 10.02 -12.15
N LYS A 153 22.13 10.44 -10.90
CA LYS A 153 20.80 10.76 -10.38
C LYS A 153 20.28 12.08 -10.98
N GLN A 154 18.97 12.18 -11.16
CA GLN A 154 18.31 13.41 -11.58
C GLN A 154 18.50 14.51 -10.50
N PRO A 155 18.87 15.75 -10.84
CA PRO A 155 19.05 16.78 -9.83
C PRO A 155 17.74 17.09 -9.08
N VAL A 156 17.86 17.39 -7.79
CA VAL A 156 16.71 17.77 -6.96
C VAL A 156 16.07 19.04 -7.52
N LYS A 157 14.76 18.98 -7.81
CA LYS A 157 14.01 20.13 -8.35
C LYS A 157 14.03 21.38 -7.47
N HIS A 158 14.11 21.20 -6.15
CA HIS A 158 14.10 22.28 -5.17
C HIS A 158 15.26 22.13 -4.18
N PRO A 159 16.45 22.68 -4.50
CA PRO A 159 17.57 22.74 -3.56
C PRO A 159 17.17 23.42 -2.25
N GLY A 160 17.67 22.91 -1.11
CA GLY A 160 17.35 23.46 0.21
C GLY A 160 15.95 23.13 0.75
N ALA A 161 15.18 22.26 0.08
CA ALA A 161 13.88 21.80 0.57
C ALA A 161 13.97 21.18 1.98
N VAL A 162 15.04 20.43 2.26
CA VAL A 162 15.29 19.82 3.58
C VAL A 162 15.46 20.90 4.65
N GLY A 163 16.31 21.91 4.41
CA GLY A 163 16.48 23.02 5.36
C GLY A 163 15.18 23.77 5.64
N LYS A 164 14.34 23.99 4.61
CA LYS A 164 13.00 24.57 4.77
C LYS A 164 12.08 23.67 5.59
N LEU A 165 12.18 22.35 5.42
CA LEU A 165 11.43 21.36 6.20
C LEU A 165 11.81 21.41 7.67
N CYS A 166 13.12 21.36 7.97
CA CYS A 166 13.64 21.42 9.33
C CYS A 166 13.21 22.71 10.03
N LYS A 167 13.26 23.86 9.35
CA LYS A 167 12.78 25.13 9.89
C LYS A 167 11.28 25.10 10.24
N ARG A 168 10.45 24.48 9.39
CA ARG A 168 9.00 24.33 9.65
C ARG A 168 8.73 23.44 10.86
N VAL A 169 9.45 22.32 10.98
CA VAL A 169 9.32 21.41 12.14
C VAL A 169 9.74 22.13 13.42
N LYS A 170 10.90 22.81 13.40
CA LYS A 170 11.37 23.61 14.55
C LYS A 170 10.40 24.73 14.94
N SER A 171 9.68 25.31 13.98
CA SER A 171 8.64 26.31 14.24
C SER A 171 7.28 25.70 14.63
N GLY A 172 7.22 24.42 15.00
CA GLY A 172 5.99 23.72 15.40
C GLY A 172 4.99 23.48 14.26
N ARG A 173 5.34 23.76 13.00
CA ARG A 173 4.44 23.58 11.85
C ARG A 173 4.53 22.15 11.33
N LEU A 174 3.38 21.52 11.13
CA LEU A 174 3.31 20.21 10.49
C LEU A 174 3.73 20.31 9.01
N PRO A 175 4.86 19.68 8.61
CA PRO A 175 5.40 19.83 7.27
C PRO A 175 4.55 19.15 6.18
N PHE A 176 3.73 18.16 6.56
CA PHE A 176 2.90 17.36 5.66
C PHE A 176 1.49 17.22 6.24
N PRO A 177 0.63 18.25 6.10
CA PRO A 177 -0.72 18.25 6.67
C PRO A 177 -1.64 17.25 5.98
N LEU A 178 -1.38 16.94 4.70
CA LEU A 178 -2.14 15.97 3.91
C LEU A 178 -1.27 14.74 3.66
N ARG A 179 -1.59 13.64 4.35
CA ARG A 179 -0.96 12.32 4.20
C ARG A 179 -2.08 11.28 4.10
N ALA A 180 -2.43 10.93 2.86
CA ALA A 180 -3.54 10.02 2.61
C ALA A 180 -3.19 8.59 3.07
N GLU A 181 -1.91 8.24 2.98
CA GLU A 181 -1.33 6.97 3.39
C GLU A 181 -1.08 6.84 4.90
N ARG A 182 -1.35 7.89 5.71
CA ARG A 182 -0.98 7.93 7.13
C ARG A 182 -1.55 6.76 7.93
N LEU A 183 -2.81 6.39 7.67
CA LEU A 183 -3.45 5.30 8.38
C LEU A 183 -2.79 3.96 8.09
N ILE A 184 -2.40 3.71 6.83
CA ILE A 184 -1.65 2.51 6.44
C ILE A 184 -0.30 2.48 7.15
N GLN A 185 0.40 3.62 7.22
CA GLN A 185 1.67 3.75 7.96
C GLN A 185 1.48 3.47 9.46
N GLU A 186 0.38 3.93 10.05
CA GLU A 186 0.06 3.69 11.47
C GLU A 186 -0.24 2.20 11.73
N ILE A 187 -0.97 1.54 10.83
CA ILE A 187 -1.20 0.08 10.90
C ILE A 187 0.14 -0.66 10.78
N ILE A 188 1.01 -0.27 9.85
CA ILE A 188 2.35 -0.86 9.69
C ILE A 188 3.15 -0.72 11.00
N ALA A 189 3.18 0.49 11.56
CA ALA A 189 3.89 0.76 12.81
C ALA A 189 3.37 -0.12 13.95
N ARG A 190 2.05 -0.10 14.21
CA ARG A 190 1.47 -0.78 15.38
C ARG A 190 1.42 -2.30 15.27
N CYS A 191 1.22 -2.84 14.07
CA CYS A 191 1.07 -4.30 13.91
C CYS A 191 2.39 -5.02 13.61
N PHE A 192 3.39 -4.31 13.10
CA PHE A 192 4.63 -4.94 12.62
C PHE A 192 5.86 -4.34 13.28
N VAL A 193 6.04 -3.01 13.26
CA VAL A 193 7.24 -2.37 13.80
C VAL A 193 7.30 -2.52 15.32
N ASP A 194 6.24 -2.13 16.03
CA ASP A 194 6.17 -2.24 17.49
C ASP A 194 6.31 -3.70 17.95
N VAL A 195 5.70 -4.64 17.21
CA VAL A 195 5.82 -6.07 17.50
C VAL A 195 7.24 -6.57 17.29
N SER A 196 7.91 -6.10 16.23
CA SER A 196 9.30 -6.47 15.93
C SER A 196 10.28 -5.92 16.96
N ASP A 197 10.03 -4.70 17.47
CA ASP A 197 10.77 -4.11 18.58
C ASP A 197 10.58 -4.91 19.87
N HIS A 198 9.32 -5.19 20.26
CA HIS A 198 9.01 -5.96 21.47
C HIS A 198 9.52 -7.41 21.44
N THR A 199 9.71 -7.98 20.25
CA THR A 199 10.26 -9.34 20.06
C THR A 199 11.78 -9.35 19.88
N GLY A 200 12.43 -8.19 19.92
CA GLY A 200 13.89 -8.05 19.78
C GLY A 200 14.41 -8.27 18.36
N LEU A 201 13.53 -8.24 17.35
CA LEU A 201 13.94 -8.30 15.94
C LEU A 201 14.54 -6.98 15.46
N ILE A 202 14.04 -5.85 16.00
CA ILE A 202 14.63 -4.53 15.84
C ILE A 202 15.52 -4.27 17.08
N PRO A 203 16.78 -3.85 16.90
CA PRO A 203 17.67 -3.58 18.03
C PRO A 203 17.26 -2.30 18.76
N ASP A 204 17.82 -2.13 19.96
CA ASP A 204 17.66 -0.92 20.76
C ASP A 204 17.85 0.36 19.91
N PRO A 205 17.02 1.40 20.09
CA PRO A 205 17.09 2.63 19.31
C PRO A 205 18.48 3.29 19.25
N LEU A 206 19.33 3.13 20.26
CA LEU A 206 20.70 3.65 20.27
C LEU A 206 21.63 2.88 19.32
N ASN A 207 21.30 1.63 18.99
CA ASN A 207 22.03 0.78 18.06
C ASN A 207 21.30 0.63 16.70
N LEU A 208 20.23 1.40 16.49
CA LEU A 208 19.40 1.31 15.31
C LEU A 208 20.03 2.06 14.13
N VAL A 209 20.41 1.31 13.09
CA VAL A 209 20.91 1.86 11.83
C VAL A 209 19.78 1.87 10.82
N LEU A 210 19.50 3.05 10.26
CA LEU A 210 18.46 3.25 9.27
C LEU A 210 19.04 3.37 7.87
N SER A 211 18.46 2.62 6.95
CA SER A 211 18.71 2.78 5.52
C SER A 211 17.44 3.25 4.83
N GLY A 212 17.59 4.22 3.93
CA GLY A 212 16.50 4.74 3.13
C GLY A 212 16.80 4.57 1.65
N ASP A 213 15.95 3.82 0.96
CA ASP A 213 16.07 3.62 -0.49
C ASP A 213 14.77 3.95 -1.22
N GLY A 214 14.93 4.31 -2.50
CA GLY A 214 13.83 4.61 -3.41
C GLY A 214 13.87 3.69 -4.63
N SER A 215 12.71 3.17 -5.02
CA SER A 215 12.60 2.33 -6.23
C SER A 215 11.77 2.99 -7.32
N SER A 216 11.88 2.50 -8.55
CA SER A 216 11.08 2.96 -9.69
C SER A 216 9.77 2.17 -9.77
N LEU A 217 8.63 2.79 -9.45
CA LEU A 217 7.31 2.17 -9.59
C LEU A 217 6.59 2.70 -10.84
N ARG A 218 6.42 1.83 -11.84
CA ARG A 218 5.66 2.17 -13.07
C ARG A 218 4.16 2.12 -12.79
N THR A 219 3.43 3.13 -13.27
CA THR A 219 1.97 3.08 -13.30
C THR A 219 1.50 2.35 -14.54
N GLY A 220 0.34 1.69 -14.47
CA GLY A 220 -0.36 1.16 -15.65
C GLY A 220 -1.03 2.25 -16.50
N SER A 221 -1.02 3.50 -16.05
CA SER A 221 -1.59 4.64 -16.76
C SER A 221 -0.68 5.15 -17.88
N SER A 222 -1.29 5.64 -18.96
CA SER A 222 -0.55 6.28 -20.05
C SER A 222 -0.21 7.76 -19.72
N PRO A 223 1.02 8.22 -20.03
CA PRO A 223 1.41 9.64 -19.94
C PRO A 223 0.73 10.52 -20.99
N ASP A 224 0.15 9.89 -22.02
CA ASP A 224 -0.66 10.59 -23.02
C ASP A 224 -2.08 10.82 -22.56
N GLY A 225 -2.62 10.01 -21.63
CA GLY A 225 -4.01 10.10 -21.21
C GLY A 225 -5.02 9.82 -22.35
N VAL A 226 -6.30 9.93 -22.02
CA VAL A 226 -7.43 9.69 -22.93
C VAL A 226 -7.87 10.99 -23.58
N LYS A 227 -7.89 11.01 -24.93
CA LYS A 227 -8.38 12.14 -25.72
C LYS A 227 -9.89 12.30 -25.52
N VAL A 228 -10.33 13.50 -25.15
CA VAL A 228 -11.76 13.87 -24.99
C VAL A 228 -12.19 14.98 -25.96
N CYS A 229 -11.29 15.38 -26.87
CA CYS A 229 -11.50 16.43 -27.86
C CYS A 229 -11.91 15.86 -29.22
N ASP A 230 -12.56 16.68 -30.05
CA ASP A 230 -12.96 16.31 -31.41
C ASP A 230 -11.87 16.46 -32.49
N CYS A 231 -10.62 16.74 -32.11
CA CYS A 231 -9.51 16.92 -33.06
C CYS A 231 -9.37 15.75 -34.05
N ARG A 232 -9.62 14.51 -33.61
CA ARG A 232 -9.57 13.33 -34.47
C ARG A 232 -10.61 13.38 -35.60
N LYS A 233 -11.81 13.90 -35.33
CA LYS A 233 -12.86 14.08 -36.36
C LYS A 233 -12.47 15.13 -37.41
N LYS A 234 -11.63 16.09 -37.02
CA LYS A 234 -11.11 17.15 -37.90
C LYS A 234 -9.82 16.75 -38.64
N GLY A 235 -9.44 15.47 -38.64
CA GLY A 235 -8.19 14.99 -39.23
C GLY A 235 -6.92 15.33 -38.43
N ILE A 236 -7.03 15.90 -37.23
CA ILE A 236 -5.89 16.27 -36.39
C ILE A 236 -5.55 15.12 -35.44
N PHE A 237 -4.56 14.31 -35.83
CA PHE A 237 -4.13 13.15 -35.03
C PHE A 237 -3.23 13.54 -33.83
N ASN A 238 -2.39 14.57 -33.96
CA ASN A 238 -1.39 14.99 -32.98
C ASN A 238 -1.76 16.28 -32.23
N CYS A 239 -2.93 16.30 -31.57
CA CYS A 239 -3.38 17.46 -30.81
C CYS A 239 -2.78 17.56 -29.39
N ASN A 240 -2.48 18.77 -28.94
CA ASN A 240 -2.05 19.06 -27.55
C ASN A 240 -3.23 19.41 -26.62
N CYS A 241 -4.47 19.12 -27.01
CA CYS A 241 -5.66 19.37 -26.20
C CYS A 241 -5.55 18.69 -24.83
N LYS A 242 -6.26 19.24 -23.84
CA LYS A 242 -6.33 18.64 -22.51
C LYS A 242 -7.00 17.26 -22.59
N ARG A 243 -6.55 16.35 -21.74
CA ARG A 243 -6.91 14.94 -21.72
C ARG A 243 -7.29 14.50 -20.32
N ARG A 244 -8.03 13.40 -20.23
CA ARG A 244 -8.37 12.75 -18.97
C ARG A 244 -7.32 11.69 -18.65
N PHE A 245 -6.87 11.64 -17.41
CA PHE A 245 -5.87 10.67 -16.96
C PHE A 245 -6.50 9.69 -15.98
N SER A 246 -6.24 8.40 -16.17
CA SER A 246 -6.56 7.35 -15.19
C SER A 246 -5.77 7.55 -13.90
N ASP A 247 -4.52 7.98 -14.03
CA ASP A 247 -3.64 8.33 -12.92
C ASP A 247 -3.10 9.76 -13.11
N PRO A 248 -3.78 10.78 -12.56
CA PRO A 248 -3.40 12.17 -12.78
C PRO A 248 -2.20 12.63 -11.95
N GLU A 249 -1.73 11.82 -11.00
CA GLU A 249 -0.62 12.16 -10.12
C GLU A 249 0.69 11.49 -10.55
N ALA A 250 0.63 10.46 -11.40
CA ALA A 250 1.81 9.88 -12.04
C ALA A 250 2.60 10.91 -12.85
N SER A 251 3.92 10.76 -12.82
CA SER A 251 4.87 11.67 -13.48
C SER A 251 6.07 10.91 -14.04
N TRP A 252 6.89 11.57 -14.86
CA TRP A 252 8.16 10.99 -15.32
C TRP A 252 9.24 11.10 -14.25
N GLY A 253 9.89 9.99 -13.95
CA GLY A 253 11.14 9.92 -13.17
C GLY A 253 12.25 9.25 -13.96
N TRP A 254 13.48 9.40 -13.49
CA TRP A 254 14.67 8.78 -14.06
C TRP A 254 15.12 7.60 -13.20
N ASP A 255 15.15 6.42 -13.79
CA ASP A 255 15.77 5.24 -13.21
C ASP A 255 17.25 5.24 -13.57
N SER A 256 18.11 5.59 -12.60
CA SER A 256 19.56 5.65 -12.80
C SER A 256 20.22 4.28 -12.90
N TYR A 257 19.57 3.22 -12.42
CA TYR A 257 20.07 1.86 -12.52
C TYR A 257 19.83 1.30 -13.92
N ARG A 258 18.62 1.50 -14.45
CA ARG A 258 18.21 1.06 -15.80
C ARG A 258 18.51 2.08 -16.91
N ASN A 259 19.02 3.26 -16.55
CA ASN A 259 19.29 4.38 -17.47
C ASN A 259 18.10 4.74 -18.37
N GLU A 260 16.90 4.75 -17.78
CA GLU A 260 15.66 5.02 -18.51
C GLU A 260 14.69 5.91 -17.75
N TYR A 261 13.86 6.60 -18.51
CA TYR A 261 12.71 7.29 -17.95
C TYR A 261 11.55 6.32 -17.75
N TYR A 262 10.90 6.41 -16.59
CA TYR A 262 9.71 5.66 -16.27
C TYR A 262 8.58 6.60 -15.86
N TYR A 263 7.34 6.20 -16.12
CA TYR A 263 6.16 6.98 -15.77
C TYR A 263 5.46 6.33 -14.58
N GLY A 264 5.29 7.06 -13.47
CA GLY A 264 4.66 6.56 -12.25
C GLY A 264 5.14 7.27 -10.99
N TYR A 265 5.62 6.49 -10.03
CA TYR A 265 5.93 6.87 -8.65
C TYR A 265 7.32 6.39 -8.20
N SER A 266 7.82 6.97 -7.12
CA SER A 266 8.98 6.48 -6.37
C SER A 266 8.52 6.13 -4.96
N PRO A 267 8.33 4.85 -4.59
CA PRO A 267 8.28 4.47 -3.19
C PRO A 267 9.61 4.83 -2.52
N TYR A 268 9.52 5.42 -1.34
CA TYR A 268 10.61 5.53 -0.38
C TYR A 268 10.36 4.54 0.73
N VAL A 269 11.32 3.68 1.00
CA VAL A 269 11.26 2.70 2.08
C VAL A 269 12.40 3.00 3.05
N LEU A 270 12.08 3.17 4.33
CA LEU A 270 13.05 3.12 5.41
C LEU A 270 13.07 1.71 5.99
N THR A 271 14.26 1.12 6.06
CA THR A 271 14.52 -0.18 6.67
C THR A 271 15.41 -0.02 7.88
N ALA A 272 15.20 -0.87 8.88
CA ALA A 272 16.13 -1.04 9.99
C ALA A 272 17.27 -1.95 9.52
N ALA A 273 18.35 -1.37 9.00
CA ALA A 273 19.48 -2.12 8.43
C ALA A 273 20.21 -2.98 9.48
N SER A 274 20.16 -2.60 10.75
CA SER A 274 20.72 -3.39 11.86
C SER A 274 19.74 -4.43 12.45
N SER A 275 18.53 -4.58 11.89
CA SER A 275 17.55 -5.57 12.35
C SER A 275 17.73 -6.94 11.69
N VAL A 276 17.16 -7.97 12.32
CA VAL A 276 17.09 -9.31 11.74
C VAL A 276 16.23 -9.27 10.47
N GLY A 277 16.86 -9.42 9.31
CA GLY A 277 16.17 -9.44 8.02
C GLY A 277 15.81 -8.07 7.44
N GLU A 278 16.49 -7.00 7.86
CA GLU A 278 16.37 -5.65 7.28
C GLU A 278 14.91 -5.14 7.20
N LEU A 279 14.20 -5.19 8.33
CA LEU A 279 12.76 -4.99 8.39
C LEU A 279 12.32 -3.60 7.90
N PRO A 280 11.29 -3.51 7.05
CA PRO A 280 10.75 -2.24 6.61
C PRO A 280 9.97 -1.57 7.75
N MET A 281 10.29 -0.31 8.03
CA MET A 281 9.65 0.45 9.11
C MET A 281 8.73 1.55 8.62
N TYR A 282 9.02 2.10 7.44
CA TYR A 282 8.25 3.21 6.89
C TYR A 282 8.24 3.16 5.38
N ILE A 283 7.06 3.34 4.80
CA ILE A 283 6.88 3.36 3.34
C ILE A 283 6.14 4.63 2.97
N ARG A 284 6.65 5.37 1.98
CA ARG A 284 5.99 6.55 1.43
C ARG A 284 6.02 6.53 -0.08
N LEU A 285 4.87 6.69 -0.70
CA LEU A 285 4.79 6.81 -2.15
C LEU A 285 4.84 8.28 -2.57
N VAL A 286 5.78 8.65 -3.44
CA VAL A 286 5.84 10.00 -4.02
C VAL A 286 5.85 9.95 -5.54
N GLN A 287 5.52 11.05 -6.20
CA GLN A 287 5.57 11.15 -7.66
C GLN A 287 6.99 10.89 -8.17
N ALA A 288 7.15 10.15 -9.27
CA ALA A 288 8.48 9.77 -9.79
C ALA A 288 9.42 10.94 -10.08
N CYS A 289 8.88 12.12 -10.38
CA CYS A 289 9.69 13.32 -10.61
C CYS A 289 10.28 13.95 -9.34
N ARG A 290 9.92 13.43 -8.15
CA ARG A 290 10.45 13.84 -6.86
C ARG A 290 11.48 12.82 -6.42
N GLN A 291 12.76 13.17 -6.56
CA GLN A 291 13.80 12.38 -5.91
C GLN A 291 13.70 12.53 -4.39
N ILE A 292 13.60 11.40 -3.69
CA ILE A 292 13.75 11.38 -2.24
C ILE A 292 15.24 11.21 -1.95
N PHE A 293 15.76 12.01 -1.01
CA PHE A 293 17.13 11.84 -0.50
C PHE A 293 17.28 10.44 0.10
N ASN A 294 18.37 9.72 -0.19
CA ASN A 294 18.77 8.58 0.63
C ASN A 294 19.17 9.16 2.00
N TRP A 295 18.37 8.92 3.03
CA TRP A 295 18.77 9.17 4.41
C TRP A 295 19.56 7.94 4.88
N CYS A 296 20.88 7.98 4.76
CA CYS A 296 21.72 7.26 5.72
C CYS A 296 21.89 8.21 6.90
N CYS A 297 20.96 8.15 7.86
CA CYS A 297 21.21 8.70 9.17
C CYS A 297 21.89 7.60 9.99
N PHE A 298 23.22 7.65 10.04
CA PHE A 298 23.92 7.15 11.21
C PHE A 298 23.59 8.14 12.33
N PHE A 299 22.67 7.78 13.22
CA PHE A 299 22.62 8.42 14.53
C PHE A 299 23.80 7.81 15.30
N SER A 300 24.93 8.50 15.26
CA SER A 300 26.08 8.29 16.15
C SER A 300 25.95 9.18 17.37
#